data_AF-A0AAE6NYX5-F1
#
_entry.id   AF-A0AAE6NYX5-F1
#
_cell.length_a   1.000
_cell.length_b   1.000
_cell.length_c   1.000
_cell.angle_alpha   90.00
_cell.angle_beta   90.00
_cell.angle_gamma   90.00
#
_symmetry.space_group_name_H-M   'P 1'
#
loop_
_entity.id
_entity.type
_entity.pdbx_description
1 polymer ?
#
loop_
_entity_poly.entity_id
_entity_poly.type
_entity_poly.pdbx_seq_one_letter_code
_entity_poly.pdbx_strand_id
1 'polypeptide(L)'
;MMKHALKPHEPLLLSILRIVAALVIFRYGTQKILGFPASEAAPPKGSLSWIARIFELVAGFLVPVGFQTRIAAFVLSGVMAFAYFLVHAPQGFYPAQNGGVAAILFCLVFLHLAAAGAGPISVDAARRKT
;
A
#
# COMPACT_ATOMS: atom_id res chain seq x y z
N MET A 1 9.11 13.32 -27.16
CA MET A 1 10.34 12.57 -26.83
C MET A 1 10.17 11.60 -25.65
N MET A 2 9.86 12.06 -24.43
CA MET A 2 9.77 11.19 -23.23
C MET A 2 8.66 10.11 -23.26
N LYS A 3 7.51 10.41 -23.87
CA LYS A 3 6.39 9.46 -24.01
C LYS A 3 6.73 8.21 -24.83
N HIS A 4 7.66 8.30 -25.79
CA HIS A 4 8.05 7.15 -26.62
C HIS A 4 9.07 6.23 -25.93
N ALA A 5 9.87 6.78 -25.01
CA ALA A 5 10.91 6.02 -24.31
C ALA A 5 10.34 5.17 -23.16
N LEU A 6 9.38 5.67 -22.39
CA LEU A 6 8.88 4.99 -21.19
C LEU A 6 7.72 4.02 -21.45
N LYS A 7 6.93 4.24 -22.51
CA LYS A 7 5.72 3.46 -22.80
C LYS A 7 5.99 1.96 -22.95
N PRO A 8 7.07 1.49 -23.61
CA PRO A 8 7.38 0.06 -23.67
C PRO A 8 7.65 -0.57 -22.28
N HIS A 9 8.09 0.24 -21.32
CA HIS A 9 8.43 -0.20 -19.96
C HIS A 9 7.28 -0.05 -18.96
N GLU A 10 6.13 0.47 -19.37
CA GLU A 10 4.97 0.70 -18.50
C GLU A 10 4.57 -0.53 -17.65
N PRO A 11 4.53 -1.77 -18.20
CA PRO A 11 4.22 -2.95 -17.39
C PRO A 11 5.29 -3.23 -16.31
N LEU A 12 6.56 -2.99 -16.62
CA LEU A 12 7.65 -3.15 -15.66
C LEU A 12 7.57 -2.08 -14.58
N LEU A 13 7.33 -0.82 -14.97
CA LEU A 13 7.16 0.30 -14.05
C LEU A 13 5.97 0.08 -13.10
N LEU A 14 4.86 -0.50 -13.58
CA LEU A 14 3.73 -0.89 -12.74
C LEU A 14 4.14 -1.94 -11.68
N SER A 15 4.97 -2.91 -12.06
CA SER A 15 5.48 -3.92 -11.12
C SER A 15 6.39 -3.29 -10.06
N ILE A 16 7.26 -2.37 -10.47
CA ILE A 16 8.14 -1.63 -9.55
C ILE A 16 7.31 -0.77 -8.60
N LEU A 17 6.32 -0.01 -9.11
CA LEU A 17 5.41 0.80 -8.30
C LEU A 17 4.68 -0.07 -7.27
N ARG A 18 4.12 -1.20 -7.68
CA ARG A 18 3.44 -2.16 -6.81
C ARG A 18 4.34 -2.63 -5.68
N ILE A 19 5.56 -3.06 -6.01
CA ILE A 19 6.52 -3.60 -5.03
C ILE A 19 6.93 -2.51 -4.04
N VAL A 20 7.40 -1.37 -4.53
CA VAL A 20 7.93 -0.29 -3.67
C VAL A 20 6.82 0.30 -2.80
N ALA A 21 5.66 0.62 -3.36
CA ALA A 21 4.56 1.20 -2.60
C ALA A 21 4.10 0.26 -1.48
N ALA A 22 3.99 -1.03 -1.78
CA ALA A 22 3.55 -2.00 -0.79
C ALA A 22 4.61 -2.30 0.27
N LEU A 23 5.90 -2.32 -0.07
CA LEU A 23 6.97 -2.47 0.92
C LEU A 23 7.00 -1.30 1.91
N VAL A 24 6.71 -0.07 1.47
CA VAL A 24 6.60 1.08 2.37
C VAL A 24 5.47 0.88 3.37
N ILE A 25 4.31 0.38 2.94
CA ILE A 25 3.21 0.08 3.85
C ILE A 25 3.50 -1.13 4.76
N PHE A 26 4.07 -2.20 4.19
CA PHE A 26 4.42 -3.42 4.91
C PHE A 26 5.32 -3.12 6.11
N ARG A 27 6.26 -2.19 5.95
CA ARG A 27 7.13 -1.73 7.04
C ARG A 27 6.34 -1.27 8.27
N TYR A 28 5.23 -0.55 8.11
CA TYR A 28 4.44 -0.12 9.25
C TYR A 28 3.80 -1.30 10.00
N GLY A 29 3.37 -2.32 9.25
CA GLY A 29 2.90 -3.58 9.80
C GLY A 29 4.02 -4.32 10.55
N THR A 30 5.19 -4.52 9.94
CA THR A 30 6.30 -5.23 10.61
C THR A 30 6.79 -4.47 11.84
N GLN A 31 6.89 -3.15 11.75
CA GLN A 31 7.38 -2.29 12.83
C GLN A 31 6.44 -2.32 14.05
N LYS A 32 5.11 -2.30 13.83
CA LYS A 32 4.13 -2.20 14.92
C LYS A 32 3.56 -3.53 15.40
N ILE A 33 3.62 -4.60 14.58
CA ILE A 33 3.12 -5.92 14.94
C ILE A 33 4.26 -6.89 15.28
N LEU A 34 5.34 -6.89 14.49
CA LEU A 34 6.48 -7.80 14.67
C LEU A 34 7.64 -7.17 15.47
N GLY A 35 7.60 -5.85 15.69
CA GLY A 35 8.66 -5.12 16.37
C GLY A 35 9.94 -4.95 15.54
N PHE A 36 9.87 -5.09 14.21
CA PHE A 36 11.03 -4.98 13.32
C PHE A 36 10.78 -4.05 12.12
N PRO A 37 11.63 -3.04 11.86
CA PRO A 37 12.72 -2.57 12.72
C PRO A 37 12.19 -2.06 14.07
N ALA A 38 13.06 -1.97 15.08
CA ALA A 38 12.67 -1.53 16.42
C ALA A 38 12.01 -0.14 16.38
N SER A 39 10.97 0.04 17.18
CA SER A 39 10.10 1.21 17.18
C SER A 39 9.47 1.42 18.55
N GLU A 40 8.97 2.64 18.77
CA GLU A 40 8.02 2.93 19.85
C GLU A 40 6.86 1.92 19.90
N ALA A 41 6.27 1.80 21.08
CA ALA A 41 5.25 0.82 21.45
C ALA A 41 4.21 0.56 20.36
N ALA A 42 3.83 -0.71 20.26
CA ALA A 42 2.71 -1.16 19.45
C ALA A 42 1.41 -0.49 19.96
N PRO A 43 0.48 -0.12 19.05
CA PRO A 43 -0.82 0.36 19.46
C PRO A 43 -1.53 -0.71 20.34
N PRO A 44 -2.42 -0.30 21.27
CA PRO A 44 -3.14 -1.24 22.11
C PRO A 44 -3.83 -2.32 21.28
N LYS A 45 -3.68 -3.59 21.69
CA LYS A 45 -4.31 -4.72 20.99
C LYS A 45 -5.81 -4.50 20.90
N GLY A 46 -6.38 -4.75 19.72
CA GLY A 46 -7.82 -4.54 19.46
C GLY A 46 -8.22 -3.09 19.14
N SER A 47 -7.31 -2.11 19.26
CA SER A 47 -7.59 -0.74 18.79
C SER A 47 -7.71 -0.68 17.27
N LEU A 48 -8.40 0.35 16.76
CA LEU A 48 -8.51 0.60 15.32
C LEU A 48 -7.13 0.71 14.65
N SER A 49 -6.18 1.39 15.30
CA SER A 49 -4.80 1.50 14.82
C SER A 49 -4.11 0.14 14.77
N TRP A 50 -4.31 -0.73 15.76
CA TRP A 50 -3.74 -2.07 15.76
C TRP A 50 -4.30 -2.94 14.63
N ILE A 51 -5.61 -2.88 14.39
CA ILE A 51 -6.27 -3.58 13.27
C ILE A 51 -5.71 -3.08 11.93
N ALA A 52 -5.56 -1.76 11.76
CA ALA A 52 -4.96 -1.21 10.55
C ALA A 52 -3.55 -1.78 10.29
N ARG A 53 -2.70 -1.87 11.32
CA ARG A 53 -1.34 -2.43 11.19
C ARG A 53 -1.33 -3.92 10.82
N ILE A 54 -2.35 -4.69 11.18
CA ILE A 54 -2.49 -6.08 10.72
C ILE A 54 -2.77 -6.14 9.22
N PHE A 55 -3.68 -5.28 8.72
CA PHE A 55 -3.92 -5.20 7.28
C PHE A 55 -2.68 -4.76 6.52
N GLU A 56 -1.95 -3.78 7.04
CA GLU A 56 -0.68 -3.34 6.46
C GLU A 56 0.37 -4.46 6.45
N LEU A 57 0.41 -5.31 7.49
CA LEU A 57 1.29 -6.47 7.51
C LEU A 57 0.88 -7.52 6.48
N VAL A 58 -0.38 -7.94 6.49
CA VAL A 58 -0.84 -9.05 5.64
C VAL A 58 -0.96 -8.61 4.19
N ALA A 59 -1.78 -7.59 3.90
CA ALA A 59 -1.96 -7.12 2.53
C ALA A 59 -0.69 -6.42 2.00
N GLY A 60 0.08 -5.74 2.87
CA GLY A 60 1.38 -5.20 2.48
C GLY A 60 2.42 -6.26 2.12
N PHE A 61 2.26 -7.52 2.57
CA PHE A 61 3.06 -8.64 2.10
C PHE A 61 2.52 -9.28 0.80
N LEU A 62 1.20 -9.40 0.69
CA LEU A 62 0.56 -9.98 -0.50
C LEU A 62 0.75 -9.12 -1.76
N VAL A 63 0.62 -7.80 -1.63
CA VAL A 63 0.72 -6.87 -2.76
C VAL A 63 2.09 -6.90 -3.44
N PRO A 64 3.27 -6.91 -2.79
CA PRO A 64 4.58 -6.97 -3.45
C PRO A 64 4.95 -8.37 -3.95
N VAL A 65 4.43 -9.44 -3.35
CA VAL A 65 4.48 -10.80 -3.94
C VAL A 65 3.64 -10.85 -5.22
N GLY A 66 2.55 -10.10 -5.25
CA GLY A 66 1.65 -10.01 -6.40
C GLY A 66 0.70 -11.18 -6.43
N PHE A 67 0.21 -11.55 -5.26
CA PHE A 67 -0.80 -12.60 -5.06
C PHE A 67 -2.13 -11.94 -4.68
N GLN A 68 -3.18 -12.23 -5.45
CA GLN A 68 -4.49 -11.58 -5.31
C GLN A 68 -4.39 -10.05 -5.26
N THR A 69 -3.51 -9.49 -6.09
CA THR A 69 -3.08 -8.08 -6.01
C THR A 69 -4.26 -7.11 -6.00
N ARG A 70 -5.28 -7.38 -6.81
CA ARG A 70 -6.45 -6.50 -6.92
C ARG A 70 -7.20 -6.37 -5.59
N ILE A 71 -7.43 -7.51 -4.92
CA ILE A 71 -8.16 -7.57 -3.66
C ILE A 71 -7.30 -6.94 -2.54
N ALA A 72 -6.04 -7.37 -2.43
CA ALA A 72 -5.14 -6.88 -1.38
C ALA A 72 -4.89 -5.36 -1.51
N ALA A 73 -4.71 -4.85 -2.74
CA ALA A 73 -4.55 -3.42 -2.97
C ALA A 73 -5.85 -2.64 -2.67
N PHE A 74 -7.03 -3.17 -3.02
CA PHE A 74 -8.29 -2.52 -2.66
C PHE A 74 -8.45 -2.38 -1.14
N VAL A 75 -8.08 -3.41 -0.38
CA VAL A 75 -8.08 -3.36 1.09
C VAL A 75 -7.11 -2.29 1.61
N LEU A 76 -5.85 -2.27 1.13
CA LEU A 76 -4.89 -1.24 1.55
C LEU A 76 -5.34 0.17 1.19
N SER A 77 -5.99 0.35 0.04
CA SER A 77 -6.58 1.64 -0.34
C SER A 77 -7.62 2.10 0.70
N GLY A 78 -8.51 1.19 1.11
CA GLY A 78 -9.48 1.45 2.17
C GLY A 78 -8.81 1.81 3.50
N VAL A 79 -7.80 1.05 3.94
CA VAL A 79 -7.05 1.35 5.19
C VAL A 79 -6.44 2.76 5.16
N MET A 80 -5.86 3.16 4.02
CA MET A 80 -5.31 4.50 3.84
C MET A 80 -6.38 5.60 3.80
N ALA A 81 -7.55 5.32 3.21
CA ALA A 81 -8.69 6.23 3.26
C ALA A 81 -9.18 6.45 4.70
N PHE A 82 -9.35 5.37 5.48
CA PHE A 82 -9.70 5.46 6.90
C PHE A 82 -8.63 6.21 7.69
N ALA A 83 -7.34 5.95 7.45
CA ALA A 83 -6.26 6.70 8.07
C ALA A 83 -6.37 8.20 7.78
N TYR A 84 -6.64 8.59 6.53
CA TYR A 84 -6.81 9.99 6.20
C TYR A 84 -8.02 10.61 6.90
N PHE A 85 -9.22 10.06 6.73
CA PHE A 85 -10.44 10.69 7.23
C PHE A 85 -10.59 10.65 8.75
N LEU A 86 -10.12 9.59 9.42
CA LEU A 86 -10.28 9.44 10.86
C LEU A 86 -9.11 10.01 11.66
N VAL A 87 -7.89 10.03 11.11
CA VAL A 87 -6.70 10.47 11.84
C VAL A 87 -6.22 11.83 11.36
N HIS A 88 -6.11 12.04 10.04
CA HIS A 88 -5.45 13.23 9.50
C HIS A 88 -6.40 14.41 9.22
N ALA A 89 -7.54 14.17 8.59
CA ALA A 89 -8.50 15.22 8.25
C ALA A 89 -8.97 16.06 9.47
N PRO A 90 -9.18 15.47 10.67
CA PRO A 90 -9.53 16.26 11.86
C PRO A 90 -8.42 17.21 12.35
N GLN A 91 -7.16 16.99 11.96
CA GLN A 91 -6.01 17.80 12.40
C GLN A 91 -5.82 19.07 11.57
N GLY A 92 -6.60 19.25 10.48
CA GLY A 92 -6.55 20.43 9.64
C GLY A 92 -6.94 20.14 8.19
N PHE A 93 -7.35 21.17 7.46
CA PHE A 93 -7.84 21.03 6.09
C PHE A 93 -6.72 20.62 5.10
N TYR A 94 -5.53 21.18 5.26
CA TYR A 94 -4.46 21.03 4.30
C TYR A 94 -3.57 19.80 4.62
N PRO A 95 -3.40 18.85 3.67
CA PRO A 95 -2.64 17.63 3.91
C PRO A 95 -1.19 17.85 4.36
N ALA A 96 -0.56 18.92 3.87
CA ALA A 96 0.82 19.26 4.21
C ALA A 96 0.99 19.62 5.70
N GLN A 97 -0.08 20.08 6.37
CA GLN A 97 -0.08 20.47 7.77
C GLN A 97 -0.66 19.38 8.68
N ASN A 98 -1.56 18.55 8.16
CA ASN A 98 -2.28 17.54 8.95
C ASN A 98 -1.61 16.14 8.97
N GLY A 99 -0.48 16.00 8.25
CA GLY A 99 0.28 14.74 8.14
C GLY A 99 -0.31 13.71 7.17
N GLY A 100 -1.40 14.03 6.50
CA GLY A 100 -2.19 13.10 5.67
C GLY A 100 -1.73 12.93 4.23
N VAL A 101 -0.63 13.60 3.82
CA VAL A 101 -0.08 13.49 2.44
C VAL A 101 0.12 12.03 2.04
N ALA A 102 0.80 11.26 2.89
CA ALA A 102 1.06 9.84 2.60
C ALA A 102 -0.23 9.03 2.50
N ALA A 103 -1.20 9.26 3.39
CA ALA A 103 -2.45 8.53 3.42
C ALA A 103 -3.26 8.73 2.11
N ILE A 104 -3.39 9.97 1.62
CA ILE A 104 -4.09 10.22 0.34
C ILE A 104 -3.33 9.58 -0.84
N LEU A 105 -2.01 9.77 -0.89
CA LEU A 105 -1.20 9.25 -2.01
C LEU A 105 -1.26 7.72 -2.06
N PHE A 106 -1.05 7.04 -0.93
CA PHE A 106 -1.13 5.59 -0.89
C PHE A 106 -2.54 5.08 -1.14
N CYS A 107 -3.58 5.78 -0.65
CA CYS A 107 -4.97 5.45 -0.98
C CYS A 107 -5.18 5.35 -2.50
N LEU A 108 -4.75 6.37 -3.25
CA LEU A 108 -4.91 6.41 -4.69
C LEU A 108 -3.94 5.48 -5.44
N VAL A 109 -2.72 5.31 -4.96
CA VAL A 109 -1.77 4.34 -5.54
C VAL A 109 -2.32 2.93 -5.44
N PHE A 110 -2.81 2.51 -4.28
CA PHE A 110 -3.38 1.17 -4.14
C PHE A 110 -4.72 1.03 -4.87
N LEU A 111 -5.54 2.09 -4.94
CA LEU A 111 -6.74 2.07 -5.78
C LEU A 111 -6.38 1.88 -7.26
N HIS A 112 -5.36 2.58 -7.74
CA HIS A 112 -4.84 2.40 -9.10
C HIS A 112 -4.34 0.97 -9.30
N LEU A 113 -3.58 0.40 -8.37
CA LEU A 113 -3.12 -0.99 -8.45
C LEU A 113 -4.28 -1.99 -8.43
N ALA A 114 -5.36 -1.70 -7.70
CA ALA A 114 -6.57 -2.52 -7.72
C ALA A 114 -7.23 -2.54 -9.11
N ALA A 115 -7.20 -1.41 -9.83
CA ALA A 115 -7.73 -1.27 -11.19
C ALA A 115 -6.78 -1.80 -12.28
N ALA A 116 -5.49 -1.47 -12.21
CA ALA A 116 -4.46 -1.84 -13.19
C ALA A 116 -4.04 -3.32 -13.08
N GLY A 117 -4.03 -3.87 -11.86
CA GLY A 117 -3.62 -5.24 -11.57
C GLY A 117 -2.12 -5.40 -11.25
N ALA A 118 -1.66 -6.64 -11.32
CA ALA A 118 -0.39 -7.07 -10.70
C ALA A 118 0.90 -6.76 -11.50
N GLY A 119 0.78 -6.47 -12.79
CA GLY A 119 1.93 -6.38 -13.70
C GLY A 119 2.58 -7.75 -14.00
N PRO A 120 3.55 -7.79 -14.94
CA PRO A 120 4.19 -9.00 -15.43
C PRO A 120 5.06 -9.73 -14.40
N ILE A 121 5.66 -9.00 -13.44
CA ILE A 121 6.45 -9.60 -12.36
C ILE A 121 5.50 -9.79 -11.18
N SER A 122 4.74 -10.89 -11.17
CA SER A 122 3.81 -11.21 -10.07
C SER A 122 3.41 -12.69 -10.08
N VAL A 123 3.02 -13.22 -8.91
CA VAL A 123 2.42 -14.57 -8.81
C VAL A 123 1.13 -14.67 -9.62
N ASP A 124 0.29 -13.62 -9.63
CA ASP A 124 -0.95 -13.54 -10.41
C ASP A 124 -0.70 -13.63 -11.94
N ALA A 125 0.45 -13.14 -12.42
CA ALA A 125 0.83 -13.29 -13.82
C ALA A 125 1.36 -14.70 -14.12
N ALA A 126 2.14 -15.29 -13.20
CA ALA A 126 2.64 -16.65 -13.34
C ALA A 126 1.50 -17.68 -13.43
N ARG A 127 0.47 -17.55 -12.58
CA ARG A 127 -0.70 -18.46 -12.56
C ARG A 127 -1.59 -18.40 -13.79
N ARG A 128 -1.52 -17.31 -14.58
CA ARG A 128 -2.28 -17.17 -15.84
C ARG A 128 -1.59 -17.82 -17.04
N LYS A 129 -0.32 -18.21 -16.89
CA LYS A 129 0.48 -18.83 -17.96
C LYS A 129 0.48 -20.36 -17.93
N THR A 130 0.14 -20.93 -16.79
CA THR A 130 -0.19 -22.36 -16.59
C THR A 130 -1.66 -22.60 -16.89
#